data_AF-A0A1W2THE7-F1
#
_entry.id   AF-A0A1W2THE7-F1
#
_cell.length_a   1.000
_cell.length_b   1.000
_cell.length_c   1.000
_cell.angle_alpha   90.00
_cell.angle_beta   90.00
_cell.angle_gamma   90.00
#
_symmetry.space_group_name_H-M   'P 1'
#
loop_
_entity.id
_entity.type
_entity.pdbx_description
1 polymer ?
#
loop_
_entity_poly.entity_id
_entity_poly.type
_entity_poly.pdbx_seq_one_letter_code
_entity_poly.pdbx_strand_id
1 'polypeptide(L)'
;MLEHKGAIHVTTMDTATLYIRGPGDDGPDLDLNRDPATWGFIFNRILADSFDHVVNLATPYLFRFPLAIPSALWFAARNGGIIHFLVGVEERREPGAAKRRRFDAAAGRRRKLRVICDLLLMSGWRDVEVVDIIGGDPGDGNSRHYSIVRGRKANWPRTRMMAELALAGQHQFPMPRISELFNPPSRDNMDDAAAATEKPSSVSPATAMMMMTTTTAAFMGGHARQKSNGTMDMLSEARRRASDEHARAERAERAYLARKRATIARGALRETREHFGAAAAHLRLGLAGLVAVARAAPYLLGERREAWRRRTEARRRARAEEMRARLEEQLAREGGDEEGDEEGEEEEKEREVKGGKETRP
;
A
#
# COMPACT_ATOMS: atom_id res chain seq x y z
N MET A 1 -3.89 19.00 28.68
CA MET A 1 -4.70 18.09 27.84
C MET A 1 -5.71 18.96 27.11
N LEU A 2 -5.57 19.12 25.79
CA LEU A 2 -6.49 19.90 24.97
C LEU A 2 -7.64 18.99 24.52
N GLU A 3 -8.87 19.26 24.96
CA GLU A 3 -10.07 18.56 24.48
C GLU A 3 -10.44 19.04 23.07
N HIS A 4 -9.77 18.51 22.04
CA HIS A 4 -10.18 18.75 20.67
C HIS A 4 -11.34 17.83 20.27
N LYS A 5 -12.57 18.33 20.40
CA LYS A 5 -13.76 17.76 19.75
C LYS A 5 -13.84 18.30 18.32
N GLY A 6 -13.02 17.77 17.41
CA GLY A 6 -12.97 18.20 16.01
C GLY A 6 -13.13 17.03 15.05
N ALA A 7 -13.89 17.22 13.98
CA ALA A 7 -13.85 16.34 12.81
C ALA A 7 -12.68 16.78 11.91
N ILE A 8 -11.86 15.84 11.44
CA ILE A 8 -10.88 16.17 10.38
C ILE A 8 -11.58 16.10 9.03
N HIS A 9 -11.51 17.19 8.29
CA HIS A 9 -11.76 17.19 6.86
C HIS A 9 -10.43 17.08 6.12
N VAL A 10 -10.20 15.92 5.51
CA VAL A 10 -9.10 15.69 4.57
C VAL A 10 -9.61 15.95 3.17
N THR A 11 -9.19 17.08 2.59
CA THR A 11 -9.50 17.44 1.20
C THR A 11 -8.22 17.32 0.37
N THR A 12 -8.28 16.72 -0.82
CA THR A 12 -7.20 16.80 -1.82
C THR A 12 -7.71 17.57 -3.02
N MET A 13 -7.05 18.66 -3.38
CA MET A 13 -7.31 19.42 -4.61
C MET A 13 -6.19 19.16 -5.61
N ASP A 14 -6.47 18.37 -6.66
CA ASP A 14 -5.67 18.06 -7.88
C ASP A 14 -4.17 17.69 -7.73
N THR A 15 -3.65 17.79 -6.52
CA THR A 15 -2.33 17.48 -6.01
C THR A 15 -2.61 16.81 -4.68
N ALA A 16 -1.90 15.73 -4.35
CA ALA A 16 -2.19 14.89 -3.19
C ALA A 16 -1.78 15.57 -1.85
N THR A 17 -2.22 16.81 -1.64
CA THR A 17 -2.01 17.60 -0.45
C THR A 17 -3.15 17.32 0.53
N LEU A 18 -2.80 16.86 1.72
CA LEU A 18 -3.70 16.68 2.86
C LEU A 18 -3.79 17.98 3.63
N TYR A 19 -4.97 18.57 3.60
CA TYR A 19 -5.35 19.60 4.54
C TYR A 19 -5.89 18.93 5.79
N ILE A 20 -5.26 19.14 6.96
CA ILE A 20 -5.82 18.74 8.25
C ILE A 20 -6.52 19.97 8.84
N ARG A 21 -7.81 20.13 8.54
CA ARG A 21 -8.59 21.26 9.09
C ARG A 21 -9.11 20.89 10.47
N GLY A 22 -8.50 21.44 11.51
CA GLY A 22 -9.04 21.44 12.87
C GLY A 22 -10.03 22.59 13.09
N PRO A 23 -10.81 22.57 14.18
CA PRO A 23 -11.63 23.72 14.57
C PRO A 23 -10.70 24.87 15.00
N GLY A 24 -10.31 25.76 14.07
CA GLY A 24 -9.38 26.87 14.32
C GLY A 24 -8.36 27.22 13.22
N ASP A 25 -8.62 26.81 11.98
CA ASP A 25 -8.09 27.28 10.68
C ASP A 25 -6.60 27.41 10.33
N ASP A 26 -5.62 27.11 11.21
CA ASP A 26 -4.19 27.14 10.83
C ASP A 26 -3.50 25.77 10.93
N GLY A 27 -4.15 24.72 10.40
CA GLY A 27 -3.56 23.38 10.36
C GLY A 27 -2.35 23.30 9.41
N PRO A 28 -1.30 22.52 9.71
CA PRO A 28 -0.18 22.36 8.80
C PRO A 28 -0.59 21.63 7.52
N ASP A 29 -0.22 22.19 6.37
CA ASP A 29 -0.35 21.52 5.07
C ASP A 29 0.60 20.32 5.02
N LEU A 30 0.05 19.11 4.96
CA LEU A 30 0.82 17.89 4.79
C LEU A 30 0.75 17.42 3.35
N ASP A 31 1.89 17.33 2.68
CA ASP A 31 1.98 16.66 1.38
C ASP A 31 1.98 15.13 1.55
N LEU A 32 0.90 14.46 1.12
CA LEU A 32 0.75 12.99 1.14
C LEU A 32 1.40 12.29 -0.06
N ASN A 33 2.18 13.00 -0.87
CA ASN A 33 3.10 12.38 -1.82
C ASN A 33 4.56 12.36 -1.34
N ARG A 34 4.88 12.98 -0.19
CA ARG A 34 6.20 12.86 0.46
C ARG A 34 6.45 11.46 1.03
N ASP A 35 7.67 11.22 1.50
CA ASP A 35 8.10 9.91 2.01
C ASP A 35 7.17 9.43 3.15
N PRO A 36 6.52 8.23 3.02
CA PRO A 36 5.64 7.66 4.03
C PRO A 36 6.28 7.50 5.42
N ALA A 37 7.61 7.46 5.52
CA ALA A 37 8.31 7.47 6.80
C ALA A 37 7.99 8.73 7.64
N THR A 38 7.79 9.87 6.96
CA THR A 38 7.46 11.15 7.59
C THR A 38 6.05 11.14 8.19
N TRP A 39 5.11 10.45 7.54
CA TRP A 39 3.74 10.32 8.01
C TRP A 39 3.67 9.48 9.28
N GLY A 40 4.43 8.37 9.32
CA GLY A 40 4.52 7.53 10.50
C GLY A 40 4.87 8.33 11.74
N PHE A 41 5.82 9.27 11.65
CA PHE A 41 6.18 10.13 12.77
C PHE A 41 5.06 11.08 13.19
N ILE A 42 4.49 11.83 12.23
CA ILE A 42 3.46 12.84 12.53
C ILE A 42 2.19 12.19 13.09
N PHE A 43 1.69 11.15 12.43
CA PHE A 43 0.47 10.46 12.83
C PHE A 43 0.63 9.70 14.15
N ASN A 44 1.77 9.03 14.36
CA ASN A 44 1.96 8.27 15.60
C ASN A 44 2.23 9.15 16.82
N ARG A 45 2.86 10.33 16.65
CA ARG A 45 3.32 11.15 17.77
C ARG A 45 2.44 12.35 18.06
N ILE A 46 1.90 13.00 17.03
CA ILE A 46 1.17 14.25 17.17
C ILE A 46 -0.34 14.00 17.17
N LEU A 47 -0.81 13.12 16.30
CA LEU A 47 -2.25 12.97 16.01
C LEU A 47 -2.88 11.70 16.58
N ALA A 48 -2.13 10.87 17.32
CA ALA A 48 -2.61 9.58 17.79
C ALA A 48 -3.85 9.72 18.68
N ASP A 49 -4.89 8.90 18.39
CA ASP A 49 -6.15 8.84 19.15
C ASP A 49 -6.78 10.23 19.43
N SER A 50 -6.65 11.14 18.48
CA SER A 50 -7.10 12.53 18.65
C SER A 50 -8.50 12.80 18.09
N PHE A 51 -9.04 11.91 17.24
CA PHE A 51 -10.25 12.22 16.46
C PHE A 51 -11.33 11.15 16.57
N ASP A 52 -12.57 11.59 16.84
CA ASP A 52 -13.74 10.70 16.85
C ASP A 52 -14.24 10.40 15.42
N HIS A 53 -14.08 11.37 14.51
CA HIS A 53 -14.51 11.28 13.11
C HIS A 53 -13.42 11.77 12.15
N VAL A 54 -13.16 10.96 11.11
CA VAL A 54 -12.20 11.26 10.05
C VAL A 54 -12.93 11.22 8.71
N VAL A 55 -12.94 12.32 7.98
CA VAL A 55 -13.53 12.36 6.63
C VAL A 55 -12.41 12.52 5.62
N ASN A 56 -12.26 11.53 4.73
CA ASN A 56 -11.33 11.54 3.62
C ASN A 56 -12.08 11.75 2.30
N LEU A 57 -11.89 12.92 1.70
CA LEU A 57 -12.45 13.27 0.39
C LEU A 57 -11.53 12.82 -0.77
N ALA A 58 -10.33 12.35 -0.46
CA ALA A 58 -9.38 11.84 -1.43
C ALA A 58 -9.64 10.37 -1.74
N THR A 59 -9.52 10.00 -3.01
CA THR A 59 -9.63 8.60 -3.40
C THR A 59 -8.29 7.88 -3.18
N PRO A 60 -8.24 6.87 -2.31
CA PRO A 60 -6.98 6.29 -1.83
C PRO A 60 -6.16 5.61 -2.94
N TYR A 61 -6.77 5.28 -4.07
CA TYR A 61 -6.09 4.72 -5.24
C TYR A 61 -5.29 5.74 -6.05
N LEU A 62 -5.42 7.04 -5.78
CA LEU A 62 -4.60 8.07 -6.43
C LEU A 62 -3.23 8.22 -5.77
N PHE A 63 -3.04 7.67 -4.57
CA PHE A 63 -1.78 7.79 -3.86
C PHE A 63 -0.80 6.69 -4.27
N ARG A 64 0.49 7.04 -4.24
CA ARG A 64 1.59 6.09 -4.47
C ARG A 64 1.57 4.91 -3.49
N PHE A 65 1.06 5.13 -2.28
CA PHE A 65 0.98 4.13 -1.20
C PHE A 65 -0.47 4.03 -0.68
N PRO A 66 -1.35 3.29 -1.37
CA PRO A 66 -2.79 3.28 -1.07
C PRO A 66 -3.15 2.71 0.32
N LEU A 67 -2.29 1.87 0.90
CA LEU A 67 -2.45 1.34 2.26
C LEU A 67 -1.95 2.28 3.36
N ALA A 68 -1.00 3.16 3.06
CA ALA A 68 -0.35 3.99 4.06
C ALA A 68 -1.30 5.02 4.66
N ILE A 69 -2.20 5.58 3.85
CA ILE A 69 -3.14 6.61 4.29
C ILE A 69 -4.24 6.03 5.19
N PRO A 70 -4.99 4.98 4.80
CA PRO A 70 -5.94 4.33 5.70
C PRO A 70 -5.32 3.90 7.02
N SER A 71 -4.05 3.44 7.00
CA SER A 71 -3.31 3.04 8.20
C SER A 71 -2.92 4.26 9.07
N ALA A 72 -2.44 5.34 8.46
CA ALA A 72 -2.12 6.57 9.17
C ALA A 72 -3.37 7.19 9.84
N LEU A 73 -4.49 7.20 9.10
CA LEU A 73 -5.77 7.66 9.62
C LEU A 73 -6.32 6.75 10.73
N TRP A 74 -6.02 5.44 10.69
CA TRP A 74 -6.35 4.51 11.77
C TRP A 74 -5.64 4.88 13.07
N PHE A 75 -4.37 5.31 13.00
CA PHE A 75 -3.66 5.80 14.19
C PHE A 75 -4.23 7.13 14.70
N ALA A 76 -4.69 8.00 13.81
CA ALA A 76 -5.28 9.29 14.18
C ALA A 76 -6.64 9.14 14.89
N ALA A 77 -7.46 8.20 14.44
CA ALA A 77 -8.80 7.98 14.97
C ALA A 77 -8.74 7.37 16.38
N ARG A 78 -9.65 7.80 17.26
CA ARG A 78 -9.86 7.18 18.57
C ARG A 78 -10.45 5.79 18.44
N ASN A 79 -10.28 4.99 19.49
CA ASN A 79 -10.94 3.69 19.64
C ASN A 79 -12.46 3.84 19.47
N GLY A 80 -13.03 3.10 18.51
CA GLY A 80 -14.44 3.23 18.11
C GLY A 80 -14.76 4.41 17.19
N GLY A 81 -13.77 5.23 16.85
CA GLY A 81 -13.86 6.34 15.90
C GLY A 81 -14.20 5.86 14.49
N ILE A 82 -14.77 6.77 13.71
CA ILE A 82 -15.35 6.47 12.41
C ILE A 82 -14.58 7.18 11.31
N ILE A 83 -14.28 6.46 10.23
CA ILE A 83 -13.77 7.04 8.99
C ILE A 83 -14.84 7.05 7.92
N HIS A 84 -14.86 8.09 7.10
CA HIS A 84 -15.70 8.22 5.92
C HIS A 84 -14.81 8.50 4.71
N PHE A 85 -14.76 7.61 3.73
CA PHE A 85 -14.12 7.83 2.45
C PHE A 85 -15.16 8.23 1.41
N LEU A 86 -15.05 9.45 0.88
CA LEU A 86 -15.87 9.89 -0.23
C LEU A 86 -15.27 9.37 -1.54
N VAL A 87 -16.00 8.51 -2.23
CA VAL A 87 -15.60 7.94 -3.51
C VAL A 87 -16.38 8.66 -4.59
N GLY A 88 -15.74 9.67 -5.18
CA GLY A 88 -16.24 10.36 -6.35
C GLY A 88 -16.26 9.42 -7.54
N VAL A 89 -17.45 9.17 -8.09
CA VAL A 89 -17.59 8.53 -9.38
C VAL A 89 -17.67 9.66 -10.39
N GLU A 90 -16.52 10.09 -10.88
CA GLU A 90 -16.46 10.99 -12.03
C GLU A 90 -16.89 10.21 -13.28
N GLU A 91 -18.19 10.00 -13.43
CA GLU A 91 -18.78 9.77 -14.74
C GLU A 91 -18.90 11.15 -15.39
N ARG A 92 -17.91 11.55 -16.18
CA ARG A 92 -18.16 12.59 -17.19
C ARG A 92 -19.26 12.04 -18.09
N ARG A 93 -20.50 12.53 -17.90
CA ARG A 93 -21.61 12.32 -18.82
C ARG A 93 -21.25 12.99 -20.13
N GLU A 94 -20.57 12.26 -21.02
CA GLU A 94 -20.55 12.67 -22.43
C GLU A 94 -21.96 12.43 -22.99
N PRO A 95 -22.70 13.48 -23.36
CA PRO A 95 -24.02 13.32 -23.95
C PRO A 95 -23.88 12.57 -25.27
N GLY A 96 -24.40 11.34 -25.35
CA GLY A 96 -24.39 10.50 -26.55
C GLY A 96 -23.68 9.15 -26.42
N ALA A 97 -22.98 8.89 -25.31
CA ALA A 97 -22.28 7.62 -25.13
C ALA A 97 -23.24 6.47 -24.71
N ALA A 98 -23.36 5.45 -25.56
CA ALA A 98 -24.37 4.38 -25.53
C ALA A 98 -24.50 3.58 -24.21
N LYS A 99 -25.66 2.93 -24.00
CA LYS A 99 -26.04 2.07 -22.84
C LYS A 99 -24.93 1.10 -22.36
N ARG A 100 -24.04 0.63 -23.23
CA ARG A 100 -22.91 -0.25 -22.85
C ARG A 100 -21.90 0.44 -21.93
N ARG A 101 -21.57 1.72 -22.15
CA ARG A 101 -20.65 2.47 -21.27
C ARG A 101 -21.18 2.64 -19.84
N ARG A 102 -22.51 2.64 -19.65
CA ARG A 102 -23.14 2.69 -18.32
C ARG A 102 -22.85 1.42 -17.51
N PHE A 103 -22.84 0.26 -18.17
CA PHE A 103 -22.53 -1.00 -17.50
C PHE A 103 -21.05 -1.08 -17.13
N ASP A 104 -20.16 -0.66 -18.03
CA ASP A 104 -18.71 -0.63 -17.78
C ASP A 104 -18.34 0.36 -16.68
N ALA A 105 -18.99 1.53 -16.65
CA ALA A 105 -18.81 2.51 -15.58
C ALA A 105 -19.33 2.00 -14.22
N ALA A 106 -20.49 1.35 -14.20
CA ALA A 106 -21.02 0.70 -13.00
C ALA A 106 -20.13 -0.46 -12.51
N ALA A 107 -19.58 -1.26 -13.43
CA ALA A 107 -18.63 -2.33 -13.12
C ALA A 107 -17.31 -1.75 -12.57
N GLY A 108 -16.81 -0.67 -13.17
CA GLY A 108 -15.64 0.08 -12.69
C GLY A 108 -15.87 0.65 -11.28
N ARG A 109 -17.06 1.20 -11.01
CA ARG A 109 -17.46 1.70 -9.68
C ARG A 109 -17.42 0.60 -8.63
N ARG A 110 -18.05 -0.55 -8.89
CA ARG A 110 -18.04 -1.70 -7.96
C ARG A 110 -16.63 -2.20 -7.68
N ARG A 111 -15.77 -2.21 -8.70
CA ARG A 111 -14.35 -2.59 -8.53
C ARG A 111 -13.60 -1.58 -7.66
N LYS A 112 -13.76 -0.28 -7.92
CA LYS A 112 -13.16 0.79 -7.08
C LYS A 112 -13.61 0.70 -5.63
N LEU A 113 -14.91 0.54 -5.38
CA LEU A 113 -15.45 0.40 -4.03
C LEU A 113 -14.91 -0.84 -3.33
N ARG A 114 -14.82 -1.97 -4.02
CA ARG A 114 -14.22 -3.19 -3.47
C ARG A 114 -12.77 -2.95 -3.02
N VAL A 115 -11.95 -2.34 -3.88
CA VAL A 115 -10.56 -2.01 -3.55
C VAL A 115 -10.48 -1.12 -2.31
N ILE A 116 -11.36 -0.13 -2.17
CA ILE A 116 -11.37 0.76 -1.00
C ILE A 116 -11.78 0.00 0.27
N CYS A 117 -12.81 -0.86 0.18
CA CYS A 117 -13.20 -1.72 1.29
C CYS A 117 -12.04 -2.65 1.72
N ASP A 118 -11.36 -3.27 0.76
CA ASP A 118 -10.23 -4.14 1.03
C ASP A 118 -9.07 -3.37 1.69
N LEU A 119 -8.76 -2.16 1.22
CA LEU A 119 -7.76 -1.27 1.82
C LEU A 119 -8.10 -0.88 3.27
N LEU A 120 -9.37 -0.61 3.56
CA LEU A 120 -9.85 -0.33 4.91
C LEU A 120 -9.72 -1.56 5.82
N LEU A 121 -10.14 -2.73 5.34
CA LEU A 121 -10.04 -3.97 6.11
C LEU A 121 -8.57 -4.34 6.40
N MET A 122 -7.69 -4.23 5.41
CA MET A 122 -6.25 -4.51 5.58
C MET A 122 -5.56 -3.53 6.52
N SER A 123 -6.02 -2.27 6.59
CA SER A 123 -5.50 -1.28 7.53
C SER A 123 -6.13 -1.36 8.92
N GLY A 124 -6.96 -2.38 9.20
CA GLY A 124 -7.50 -2.67 10.53
C GLY A 124 -8.83 -1.98 10.86
N TRP A 125 -9.51 -1.40 9.87
CA TRP A 125 -10.88 -0.92 10.04
C TRP A 125 -11.87 -2.11 10.02
N ARG A 126 -12.96 -1.96 10.78
CA ARG A 126 -14.06 -2.93 10.90
C ARG A 126 -15.38 -2.28 10.50
N ASP A 127 -16.44 -3.09 10.42
CA ASP A 127 -17.79 -2.64 10.11
C ASP A 127 -17.84 -1.74 8.86
N VAL A 128 -17.14 -2.16 7.80
CA VAL A 128 -17.01 -1.37 6.59
C VAL A 128 -18.34 -1.41 5.84
N GLU A 129 -19.02 -0.26 5.79
CA GLU A 129 -20.30 -0.08 5.10
C GLU A 129 -20.15 0.86 3.89
N VAL A 130 -20.89 0.60 2.82
CA VAL A 130 -20.93 1.46 1.64
C VAL A 130 -22.30 2.12 1.58
N VAL A 131 -22.33 3.44 1.71
CA VAL A 131 -23.54 4.26 1.66
C VAL A 131 -23.53 5.03 0.35
N ASP A 132 -24.50 4.75 -0.51
CA ASP A 132 -24.65 5.46 -1.77
C ASP A 132 -25.42 6.77 -1.58
N ILE A 133 -24.82 7.88 -2.02
CA ILE A 133 -25.40 9.21 -1.96
C ILE A 133 -25.59 9.72 -3.39
N ILE A 134 -26.83 10.05 -3.72
CA ILE A 134 -27.15 10.72 -4.97
C ILE A 134 -27.09 12.22 -4.67
N GLY A 135 -26.04 12.89 -5.15
CA GLY A 135 -25.88 14.33 -5.04
C GLY A 135 -26.11 15.01 -6.39
N GLY A 136 -26.46 16.30 -6.38
CA GLY A 136 -26.68 17.08 -7.59
C GLY A 136 -27.91 17.95 -7.44
N ASP A 137 -27.87 19.14 -8.04
CA ASP A 137 -29.02 20.02 -8.06
C ASP A 137 -30.06 19.40 -9.02
N PRO A 138 -31.31 19.14 -8.59
CA PRO A 138 -32.32 18.61 -9.50
C PRO A 138 -32.51 19.45 -10.77
N GLY A 139 -32.12 20.73 -10.76
CA GLY A 139 -32.20 21.62 -11.93
C GLY A 139 -31.05 21.53 -12.93
N ASP A 140 -29.87 21.01 -12.56
CA ASP A 140 -28.66 21.07 -13.40
C ASP A 140 -28.53 19.92 -14.42
N GLY A 141 -29.41 18.92 -14.33
CA GLY A 141 -29.38 17.71 -15.16
C GLY A 141 -28.13 16.85 -14.95
N ASN A 142 -27.30 17.18 -13.96
CA ASN A 142 -25.99 16.62 -13.73
C ASN A 142 -25.93 15.95 -12.35
N SER A 143 -26.83 14.99 -12.12
CA SER A 143 -26.78 14.16 -10.93
C SER A 143 -25.43 13.43 -10.82
N ARG A 144 -24.70 13.74 -9.76
CA ARG A 144 -23.41 13.14 -9.40
C ARG A 144 -23.64 12.04 -8.36
N HIS A 145 -23.24 10.82 -8.71
CA HIS A 145 -23.30 9.70 -7.77
C HIS A 145 -22.02 9.65 -6.94
N TYR A 146 -22.16 9.78 -5.63
CA TYR A 146 -21.08 9.58 -4.68
C TYR A 146 -21.37 8.31 -3.87
N SER A 147 -20.32 7.59 -3.48
CA SER A 147 -20.44 6.56 -2.46
C SER A 147 -19.58 6.96 -1.29
N ILE A 148 -20.10 6.83 -0.08
CA ILE A 148 -19.33 6.95 1.15
C ILE A 148 -19.00 5.54 1.62
N VAL A 149 -17.71 5.20 1.69
CA VAL A 149 -17.27 3.98 2.37
C VAL A 149 -16.92 4.37 3.80
N ARG A 150 -17.70 3.88 4.77
CA ARG A 150 -17.47 4.14 6.18
C ARG A 150 -16.83 2.93 6.82
N GLY A 151 -15.89 3.15 7.74
CA GLY A 151 -15.32 2.10 8.60
C GLY A 151 -15.25 2.56 10.05
N ARG A 152 -15.26 1.62 10.99
CA ARG A 152 -15.07 1.86 12.42
C ARG A 152 -13.72 1.32 12.88
N LYS A 153 -12.98 2.08 13.69
CA LYS A 153 -11.72 1.61 14.27
C LYS A 153 -12.01 0.48 15.27
N ALA A 154 -11.33 -0.65 15.11
CA ALA A 154 -11.42 -1.76 16.05
C ALA A 154 -10.86 -1.37 17.44
N ASN A 155 -11.50 -1.81 18.52
CA ASN A 155 -11.00 -1.66 19.90
C ASN A 155 -9.85 -2.65 20.20
N TRP A 156 -8.85 -2.71 19.33
CA TRP A 156 -7.69 -3.56 19.54
C TRP A 156 -6.57 -2.79 20.21
N PRO A 157 -5.88 -3.38 21.21
CA PRO A 157 -4.64 -2.81 21.71
C PRO A 157 -3.68 -2.59 20.53
N ARG A 158 -3.08 -1.40 20.47
CA ARG A 158 -2.15 -0.99 19.39
C ARG A 158 -1.05 -2.02 19.13
N THR A 159 -0.58 -2.67 20.19
CA THR A 159 0.41 -3.75 20.15
C THR A 159 -0.04 -4.97 19.35
N ARG A 160 -1.32 -5.36 19.47
CA ARG A 160 -1.89 -6.48 18.72
C ARG A 160 -2.02 -6.15 17.23
N MET A 161 -2.44 -4.94 16.89
CA MET A 161 -2.54 -4.51 15.50
C MET A 161 -1.16 -4.46 14.83
N MET A 162 -0.14 -3.92 15.50
CA MET A 162 1.22 -3.92 14.96
C MET A 162 1.78 -5.33 14.78
N ALA A 163 1.46 -6.26 15.69
CA ALA A 163 1.82 -7.67 15.54
C ALA A 163 1.12 -8.32 14.33
N GLU A 164 -0.17 -8.08 14.15
CA GLU A 164 -0.96 -8.56 12.99
C GLU A 164 -0.47 -7.95 11.67
N LEU A 165 -0.17 -6.65 11.64
CA LEU A 165 0.40 -5.98 10.46
C LEU A 165 1.82 -6.48 10.15
N ALA A 166 2.64 -6.75 11.16
CA ALA A 166 3.97 -7.33 10.98
C ALA A 166 3.88 -8.76 10.43
N LEU A 167 2.94 -9.56 10.94
CA LEU A 167 2.64 -10.92 10.44
C LEU A 167 2.08 -10.87 9.01
N ALA A 168 1.18 -9.94 8.71
CA ALA A 168 0.65 -9.72 7.37
C ALA A 168 1.72 -9.20 6.39
N GLY A 169 2.70 -8.43 6.87
CA GLY A 169 3.84 -7.98 6.07
C GLY A 169 4.84 -9.10 5.76
N GLN A 170 4.91 -10.14 6.59
CA GLN A 170 5.73 -11.34 6.34
C GLN A 170 5.09 -12.28 5.32
N HIS A 171 3.76 -12.32 5.26
CA HIS A 171 3.03 -12.96 4.18
C HIS A 171 2.79 -11.94 3.07
N GLN A 172 3.71 -11.83 2.10
CA GLN A 172 3.42 -11.13 0.84
C GLN A 172 2.21 -11.80 0.18
N PHE A 173 1.01 -11.32 0.49
CA PHE A 173 -0.15 -11.57 -0.35
C PHE A 173 0.21 -10.97 -1.71
N PRO A 174 0.21 -11.75 -2.80
CA PRO A 174 0.41 -11.21 -4.12
C PRO A 174 -0.77 -10.28 -4.40
N MET A 175 -0.58 -8.99 -4.13
CA MET A 175 -1.53 -7.97 -4.51
C MET A 175 -1.47 -7.89 -6.03
N PRO A 176 -2.58 -8.12 -6.76
CA PRO A 176 -2.60 -7.86 -8.19
C PRO A 176 -2.17 -6.39 -8.39
N ARG A 177 -1.27 -6.15 -9.35
CA ARG A 177 -0.78 -4.78 -9.57
C ARG A 177 -1.98 -3.89 -9.84
N ILE A 178 -1.91 -2.62 -9.41
CA ILE A 178 -2.97 -1.63 -9.69
C ILE A 178 -3.32 -1.66 -11.20
N SER A 179 -2.33 -1.82 -12.09
CA SER A 179 -2.53 -2.00 -13.53
C SER A 179 -3.40 -3.22 -13.93
N GLU A 180 -3.29 -4.35 -13.24
CA GLU A 180 -4.10 -5.57 -13.48
C GLU A 180 -5.54 -5.42 -12.93
N LEU A 181 -5.71 -4.61 -11.89
CA LEU A 181 -7.02 -4.22 -11.40
C LEU A 181 -7.72 -3.21 -12.32
N PHE A 182 -7.06 -2.65 -13.34
CA PHE A 182 -7.71 -1.69 -14.25
C PHE A 182 -7.70 -2.10 -15.74
N ASN A 183 -6.92 -3.11 -16.14
CA ASN A 183 -6.97 -3.68 -17.50
C ASN A 183 -7.68 -5.05 -17.51
N PRO A 184 -8.83 -5.21 -18.19
CA PRO A 184 -9.33 -6.55 -18.49
C PRO A 184 -8.34 -7.29 -19.40
N PRO A 185 -8.23 -8.63 -19.32
CA PRO A 185 -7.42 -9.39 -20.27
C PRO A 185 -7.88 -9.05 -21.70
N SER A 186 -6.91 -8.73 -22.57
CA SER A 186 -7.19 -8.41 -23.97
C SER A 186 -7.94 -9.56 -24.64
N ARG A 187 -8.92 -9.19 -25.46
CA ARG A 187 -9.88 -10.10 -26.11
C ARG A 187 -9.20 -11.16 -26.98
N ASP A 188 -7.98 -10.89 -27.43
CA ASP A 188 -7.17 -11.81 -28.23
C ASP A 188 -6.83 -13.12 -27.49
N ASN A 189 -6.91 -13.14 -26.15
CA ASN A 189 -6.72 -14.36 -25.36
C ASN A 189 -8.01 -15.17 -25.10
N MET A 190 -9.19 -14.67 -25.51
CA MET A 190 -10.45 -15.42 -25.36
C MET A 190 -10.75 -16.34 -26.54
N ASP A 191 -10.27 -16.00 -27.75
CA ASP A 191 -10.55 -16.80 -28.95
C ASP A 191 -9.79 -18.13 -28.94
N ASP A 192 -8.60 -18.18 -28.33
CA ASP A 192 -7.83 -19.43 -28.12
C ASP A 192 -8.47 -20.37 -27.09
N ALA A 193 -9.28 -19.86 -26.17
CA ALA A 193 -10.00 -20.68 -25.19
C ALA A 193 -11.29 -21.28 -25.76
N ALA A 194 -11.91 -20.64 -26.77
CA ALA A 194 -13.10 -21.14 -27.45
C ALA A 194 -12.80 -22.28 -28.44
N ALA A 195 -11.57 -22.35 -28.96
CA ALA A 195 -11.15 -23.41 -29.89
C ALA A 195 -10.88 -24.78 -29.20
N ALA A 196 -10.73 -24.82 -27.88
CA ALA A 196 -10.42 -26.05 -27.13
C ALA A 196 -11.65 -26.76 -26.52
N THR A 197 -12.85 -26.20 -26.71
CA THR A 197 -14.12 -26.82 -26.31
C THR A 197 -14.79 -27.49 -27.50
N GLU A 198 -14.20 -28.58 -28.00
CA GLU A 198 -14.99 -29.57 -28.73
C GLU A 198 -16.05 -30.12 -27.76
N LYS A 199 -17.31 -29.88 -28.11
CA LYS A 199 -18.49 -30.28 -27.33
C LYS A 199 -18.41 -31.79 -27.04
N PRO A 200 -18.47 -32.25 -25.77
CA PRO A 200 -18.72 -33.65 -25.51
C PRO A 200 -20.09 -34.00 -26.11
N SER A 201 -20.10 -35.06 -26.91
CA SER A 201 -21.26 -35.61 -27.60
C SER A 201 -22.49 -35.61 -26.69
N SER A 202 -23.53 -34.93 -27.12
CA SER A 202 -24.86 -34.93 -26.51
C SER A 202 -25.38 -36.36 -26.41
N VAL A 203 -25.29 -36.97 -25.24
CA VAL A 203 -26.14 -38.12 -24.93
C VAL A 203 -27.55 -37.57 -24.85
N SER A 204 -28.37 -37.96 -25.83
CA SER A 204 -29.77 -37.55 -25.96
C SER A 204 -30.50 -37.73 -24.62
N PRO A 205 -31.30 -36.75 -24.16
CA PRO A 205 -32.11 -36.87 -22.94
C PRO A 205 -33.08 -38.06 -22.98
N ALA A 206 -33.40 -38.58 -24.17
CA ALA A 206 -34.20 -39.81 -24.31
C ALA A 206 -33.46 -41.07 -23.82
N THR A 207 -32.12 -41.09 -23.87
CA THR A 207 -31.31 -42.24 -23.40
C THR A 207 -31.20 -42.25 -21.87
N ALA A 208 -31.10 -41.07 -21.24
CA ALA A 208 -31.14 -40.94 -19.79
C ALA A 208 -32.54 -41.29 -19.21
N MET A 209 -33.62 -40.97 -19.94
CA MET A 209 -34.98 -41.33 -19.52
C MET A 209 -35.29 -42.83 -19.66
N MET A 210 -34.73 -43.53 -20.67
CA MET A 210 -34.93 -44.97 -20.83
C MET A 210 -34.25 -45.83 -19.74
N MET A 211 -33.17 -45.34 -19.11
CA MET A 211 -32.51 -46.08 -18.02
C MET A 211 -33.21 -45.92 -16.67
N MET A 212 -34.03 -44.87 -16.46
CA MET A 212 -34.78 -44.70 -15.20
C MET A 212 -36.15 -45.38 -15.19
N THR A 213 -36.79 -45.61 -16.34
CA THR A 213 -38.16 -46.13 -16.41
C THR A 213 -38.28 -47.66 -16.41
N THR A 214 -37.17 -48.38 -16.58
CA THR A 214 -37.18 -49.87 -16.60
C THR A 214 -36.93 -50.53 -15.24
N THR A 215 -36.63 -49.76 -14.19
CA THR A 215 -36.27 -50.34 -12.88
C THR A 215 -37.49 -50.53 -11.94
N THR A 216 -38.63 -49.90 -12.22
CA THR A 216 -39.75 -49.85 -11.25
C THR A 216 -40.83 -50.92 -11.43
N ALA A 217 -40.79 -51.73 -12.50
CA ALA A 217 -41.83 -52.74 -12.77
C ALA A 217 -41.50 -54.16 -12.29
N ALA A 218 -40.28 -54.43 -11.80
CA ALA A 218 -39.81 -55.79 -11.49
C ALA A 218 -39.86 -56.17 -9.99
N PHE A 219 -40.46 -55.35 -9.12
CA PHE A 219 -40.43 -55.59 -7.66
C PHE A 219 -41.69 -56.26 -7.08
N MET A 220 -42.65 -56.70 -7.91
CA MET A 220 -43.85 -57.40 -7.43
C MET A 220 -44.06 -58.72 -8.17
N GLY A 221 -43.42 -59.78 -7.66
CA GLY A 221 -43.63 -61.15 -8.16
C GLY A 221 -42.61 -62.12 -7.60
N GLY A 222 -42.94 -62.79 -6.50
CA GLY A 222 -42.16 -63.89 -5.96
C GLY A 222 -42.20 -65.10 -6.88
N HIS A 223 -41.23 -65.20 -7.80
CA HIS A 223 -40.99 -66.38 -8.61
C HIS A 223 -39.52 -66.80 -8.53
N ALA A 224 -39.32 -68.11 -8.46
CA ALA A 224 -38.05 -68.79 -8.27
C ALA A 224 -36.97 -68.26 -9.24
N ARG A 225 -35.83 -67.86 -8.67
CA ARG A 225 -34.65 -67.40 -9.41
C ARG A 225 -34.04 -68.55 -10.21
N GLN A 226 -34.49 -68.76 -11.45
CA GLN A 226 -33.64 -69.42 -12.45
C GLN A 226 -32.42 -68.52 -12.68
N LYS A 227 -31.24 -69.01 -12.29
CA LYS A 227 -29.96 -68.35 -12.53
C LYS A 227 -29.66 -68.40 -14.04
N SER A 228 -30.12 -67.40 -14.77
CA SER A 228 -29.73 -67.14 -16.15
C SER A 228 -28.28 -66.65 -16.18
N ASN A 229 -27.34 -67.55 -16.49
CA ASN A 229 -25.91 -67.22 -16.59
C ASN A 229 -25.64 -66.07 -17.61
N GLY A 230 -26.44 -65.97 -18.67
CA GLY A 230 -26.28 -64.92 -19.69
C GLY A 230 -26.54 -63.50 -19.18
N THR A 231 -27.34 -63.33 -18.12
CA THR A 231 -27.60 -62.00 -17.54
C THR A 231 -26.44 -61.54 -16.66
N MET A 232 -25.75 -62.47 -15.99
CA MET A 232 -24.58 -62.16 -15.17
C MET A 232 -23.38 -61.74 -16.02
N ASP A 233 -23.20 -62.37 -17.19
CA ASP A 233 -22.15 -62.00 -18.15
C ASP A 233 -22.38 -60.57 -18.67
N MET A 234 -23.62 -60.23 -19.06
CA MET A 234 -23.98 -58.88 -19.49
C MET A 234 -23.72 -57.80 -18.43
N LEU A 235 -24.02 -58.08 -17.16
CA LEU A 235 -23.74 -57.15 -16.05
C LEU A 235 -22.24 -57.02 -15.79
N SER A 236 -21.48 -58.11 -15.92
CA SER A 236 -20.03 -58.09 -15.75
C SER A 236 -19.34 -57.28 -16.85
N GLU A 237 -19.79 -57.43 -18.10
CA GLU A 237 -19.31 -56.64 -19.22
C GLU A 237 -19.69 -55.17 -19.09
N ALA A 238 -20.92 -54.86 -18.69
CA ALA A 238 -21.35 -53.49 -18.46
C ALA A 238 -20.50 -52.80 -17.38
N ARG A 239 -20.19 -53.50 -16.27
CA ARG A 239 -19.30 -52.98 -15.23
C ARG A 239 -17.88 -52.76 -15.75
N ARG A 240 -17.34 -53.67 -16.58
CA ARG A 240 -16.02 -53.50 -17.19
C ARG A 240 -15.98 -52.28 -18.11
N ARG A 241 -16.96 -52.12 -19.00
CA ARG A 241 -17.07 -50.97 -19.91
C ARG A 241 -17.19 -49.64 -19.13
N ALA A 242 -18.02 -49.60 -18.10
CA ALA A 242 -18.16 -48.42 -17.25
C ALA A 242 -16.85 -48.07 -16.53
N SER A 243 -16.12 -49.08 -16.05
CA SER A 243 -14.80 -48.88 -15.41
C SER A 243 -13.76 -48.35 -16.40
N ASP A 244 -13.74 -48.88 -17.63
CA ASP A 244 -12.83 -48.44 -18.68
C ASP A 244 -13.13 -47.01 -19.15
N GLU A 245 -14.41 -46.66 -19.29
CA GLU A 245 -14.86 -45.30 -19.62
C GLU A 245 -14.46 -44.31 -18.53
N HIS A 246 -14.66 -44.66 -17.26
CA HIS A 246 -14.24 -43.84 -16.13
C HIS A 246 -12.72 -43.62 -16.14
N ALA A 247 -11.93 -44.68 -16.34
CA ALA A 247 -10.48 -44.57 -16.41
C ALA A 247 -9.99 -43.72 -17.60
N ARG A 248 -10.71 -43.72 -18.73
CA ARG A 248 -10.41 -42.84 -19.88
C ARG A 248 -10.78 -41.39 -19.57
N ALA A 249 -11.93 -41.15 -18.94
CA ALA A 249 -12.38 -39.82 -18.53
C ALA A 249 -11.39 -39.17 -17.55
N GLU A 250 -10.93 -39.90 -16.53
CA GLU A 250 -9.93 -39.39 -15.58
C GLU A 250 -8.61 -39.03 -16.26
N ARG A 251 -8.13 -39.85 -17.21
CA ARG A 251 -6.90 -39.54 -17.96
C ARG A 251 -7.07 -38.28 -18.80
N ALA A 252 -8.22 -38.12 -19.43
CA ALA A 252 -8.54 -36.92 -20.21
C ALA A 252 -8.61 -35.67 -19.32
N GLU A 253 -9.23 -35.76 -18.14
CA GLU A 253 -9.28 -34.65 -17.18
C GLU A 253 -7.89 -34.26 -16.69
N ARG A 254 -7.06 -35.24 -16.28
CA ARG A 254 -5.68 -34.98 -15.85
C ARG A 254 -4.86 -34.32 -16.96
N ALA A 255 -4.99 -34.77 -18.19
CA ALA A 255 -4.30 -34.17 -19.34
C ALA A 255 -4.77 -32.73 -19.59
N TYR A 256 -6.08 -32.46 -19.49
CA TYR A 256 -6.64 -31.12 -19.62
C TYR A 256 -6.14 -30.18 -18.51
N LEU A 257 -6.18 -30.62 -17.26
CA LEU A 257 -5.68 -29.85 -16.11
C LEU A 257 -4.17 -29.59 -16.23
N ALA A 258 -3.39 -30.56 -16.70
CA ALA A 258 -1.97 -30.38 -16.96
C ALA A 258 -1.72 -29.31 -18.03
N ARG A 259 -2.46 -29.32 -19.15
CA ARG A 259 -2.38 -28.29 -20.19
C ARG A 259 -2.77 -26.92 -19.65
N LYS A 260 -3.87 -26.82 -18.90
CA LYS A 260 -4.31 -25.57 -18.27
C LYS A 260 -3.26 -24.99 -17.33
N ARG A 261 -2.69 -25.83 -16.44
CA ARG A 261 -1.62 -25.42 -15.53
C ARG A 261 -0.36 -24.99 -16.28
N ALA A 262 0.01 -25.70 -17.35
CA ALA A 262 1.14 -25.33 -18.20
C ALA A 262 0.96 -23.96 -18.87
N THR A 263 -0.24 -23.65 -19.37
CA THR A 263 -0.55 -22.33 -19.96
C THR A 263 -0.44 -21.21 -18.93
N ILE A 264 -0.99 -21.41 -17.72
CA ILE A 264 -0.88 -20.43 -16.62
C ILE A 264 0.59 -20.22 -16.24
N ALA A 265 1.37 -21.30 -16.10
CA ALA A 265 2.80 -21.22 -15.78
C ALA A 265 3.61 -20.48 -16.86
N ARG A 266 3.29 -20.68 -18.15
CA ARG A 266 3.90 -19.94 -19.26
C ARG A 266 3.58 -18.44 -19.21
N GLY A 267 2.35 -18.08 -18.84
CA GLY A 267 1.96 -16.69 -18.62
C GLY A 267 2.76 -16.03 -17.50
N ALA A 268 2.80 -16.66 -16.33
CA ALA A 268 3.57 -16.19 -15.18
C ALA A 268 5.07 -16.06 -15.48
N LEU A 269 5.64 -16.98 -16.27
CA LEU A 269 7.05 -16.90 -16.67
C LEU A 269 7.35 -15.69 -17.56
N ARG A 270 6.42 -15.32 -18.47
CA ARG A 270 6.59 -14.14 -19.33
C ARG A 270 6.53 -12.85 -18.50
N GLU A 271 5.54 -12.75 -17.65
CA GLU A 271 5.35 -11.59 -16.76
C GLU A 271 6.53 -11.39 -15.81
N THR A 272 7.01 -12.46 -15.17
CA THR A 272 8.19 -12.40 -14.30
C THR A 272 9.44 -11.96 -15.07
N ARG A 273 9.65 -12.44 -16.29
CA ARG A 273 10.77 -12.01 -17.15
C ARG A 273 10.72 -10.51 -17.47
N GLU A 274 9.54 -9.98 -17.77
CA GLU A 274 9.37 -8.55 -18.02
C GLU A 274 9.70 -7.73 -16.77
N HIS A 275 9.28 -8.18 -15.59
CA HIS A 275 9.61 -7.53 -14.32
C HIS A 275 11.09 -7.59 -13.96
N PHE A 276 11.75 -8.74 -14.19
CA PHE A 276 13.19 -8.85 -14.03
C PHE A 276 13.95 -7.95 -15.01
N GLY A 277 13.46 -7.81 -16.24
CA GLY A 277 14.01 -6.87 -17.23
C GLY A 277 13.91 -5.42 -16.76
N ALA A 278 12.73 -4.99 -16.29
CA ALA A 278 12.53 -3.66 -15.74
C ALA A 278 13.39 -3.41 -14.49
N ALA A 279 13.45 -4.37 -13.56
CA ALA A 279 14.29 -4.29 -12.37
C ALA A 279 15.78 -4.16 -12.74
N ALA A 280 16.26 -4.92 -13.73
CA ALA A 280 17.62 -4.82 -14.22
C ALA A 280 17.91 -3.45 -14.85
N ALA A 281 16.97 -2.87 -15.60
CA ALA A 281 17.11 -1.52 -16.15
C ALA A 281 17.21 -0.46 -15.05
N HIS A 282 16.36 -0.54 -14.02
CA HIS A 282 16.43 0.37 -12.87
C HIS A 282 17.70 0.18 -12.04
N LEU A 283 18.19 -1.06 -11.88
CA LEU A 283 19.45 -1.33 -11.19
C LEU A 283 20.64 -0.73 -11.94
N ARG A 284 20.66 -0.81 -13.28
CA ARG A 284 21.68 -0.17 -14.11
C ARG A 284 21.66 1.35 -13.99
N LEU A 285 20.47 1.96 -14.00
CA LEU A 285 20.31 3.40 -13.78
C LEU A 285 20.81 3.81 -12.37
N GLY A 286 20.47 3.03 -11.35
CA GLY A 286 20.95 3.24 -9.98
C GLY A 286 22.47 3.14 -9.86
N LEU A 287 23.08 2.14 -10.48
CA LEU A 287 24.54 1.97 -10.53
C LEU A 287 25.23 3.12 -11.28
N ALA A 288 24.67 3.56 -12.41
CA ALA A 288 25.19 4.72 -13.14
C ALA A 288 25.15 6.00 -12.29
N GLY A 289 24.05 6.23 -11.57
CA GLY A 289 23.94 7.32 -10.60
C GLY A 289 24.96 7.22 -9.48
N LEU A 290 25.18 6.02 -8.93
CA LEU A 290 26.16 5.79 -7.86
C LEU A 290 27.60 6.07 -8.33
N VAL A 291 27.95 5.68 -9.57
CA VAL A 291 29.25 6.00 -10.17
C VAL A 291 29.40 7.50 -10.39
N ALA A 292 28.35 8.20 -10.82
CA ALA A 292 28.37 9.66 -10.96
C ALA A 292 28.61 10.35 -9.61
N VAL A 293 27.93 9.90 -8.55
CA VAL A 293 28.15 10.39 -7.17
C VAL A 293 29.56 10.09 -6.70
N ALA A 294 30.09 8.89 -6.94
CA ALA A 294 31.46 8.52 -6.58
C ALA A 294 32.50 9.41 -7.29
N ARG A 295 32.26 9.80 -8.55
CA ARG A 295 33.10 10.76 -9.28
C ARG A 295 32.95 12.19 -8.77
N ALA A 296 31.78 12.58 -8.28
CA ALA A 296 31.53 13.89 -7.68
C ALA A 296 32.05 14.01 -6.24
N ALA A 297 32.21 12.88 -5.53
CA ALA A 297 32.66 12.83 -4.15
C ALA A 297 33.95 13.63 -3.85
N PRO A 298 35.04 13.55 -4.63
CA PRO A 298 36.22 14.37 -4.37
C PRO A 298 35.96 15.88 -4.47
N TYR A 299 35.08 16.32 -5.37
CA TYR A 299 34.72 17.74 -5.49
C TYR A 299 33.94 18.23 -4.26
N LEU A 300 32.97 17.43 -3.79
CA LEU A 300 32.21 17.72 -2.57
C LEU A 300 33.11 17.72 -1.32
N LEU A 301 34.08 16.81 -1.26
CA LEU A 301 35.09 16.79 -0.19
C LEU A 301 36.02 18.00 -0.27
N GLY A 302 36.38 18.45 -1.47
CA GLY A 302 37.13 19.68 -1.73
C GLY A 302 36.42 20.91 -1.18
N GLU A 303 35.16 21.12 -1.56
CA GLU A 303 34.33 22.23 -1.06
C GLU A 303 34.19 22.21 0.46
N ARG A 304 33.98 21.03 1.04
CA ARG A 304 33.89 20.87 2.49
C ARG A 304 35.20 21.23 3.18
N ARG A 305 36.35 20.86 2.60
CA ARG A 305 37.68 21.19 3.13
C ARG A 305 37.97 22.68 3.05
N GLU A 306 37.60 23.32 1.94
CA GLU A 306 37.73 24.78 1.78
C GLU A 306 36.82 25.55 2.74
N ALA A 307 35.58 25.12 2.91
CA ALA A 307 34.65 25.71 3.88
C ALA A 307 35.21 25.62 5.31
N TRP A 308 35.86 24.51 5.66
CA TRP A 308 36.56 24.36 6.93
C TRP A 308 37.75 25.32 7.06
N ARG A 309 38.58 25.46 6.04
CA ARG A 309 39.70 26.42 6.03
C ARG A 309 39.21 27.85 6.24
N ARG A 310 38.18 28.29 5.51
CA ARG A 310 37.58 29.62 5.65
C ARG A 310 37.05 29.87 7.07
N ARG A 311 36.40 28.87 7.68
CA ARG A 311 35.94 28.96 9.08
C ARG A 311 37.09 29.08 10.07
N THR A 312 38.19 28.34 9.86
CA THR A 312 39.36 28.43 10.73
C THR A 312 40.09 29.76 10.58
N GLU A 313 40.20 30.30 9.36
CA GLU A 313 40.80 31.62 9.11
C GLU A 313 39.95 32.75 9.70
N ALA A 314 38.62 32.70 9.52
CA ALA A 314 37.70 33.65 10.13
C ALA A 314 37.80 33.65 11.66
N ARG A 315 37.88 32.47 12.28
CA ARG A 315 38.09 32.33 13.74
C ARG A 315 39.45 32.88 14.19
N ARG A 316 40.51 32.71 13.39
CA ARG A 316 41.84 33.28 13.69
C ARG A 316 41.83 34.81 13.60
N ARG A 317 41.15 35.38 12.60
CA ARG A 317 40.98 36.83 12.46
C ARG A 317 40.19 37.43 13.62
N ALA A 318 39.05 36.83 13.97
CA ALA A 318 38.25 37.25 15.12
C ALA A 318 39.06 37.24 16.43
N ARG A 319 39.84 36.19 16.69
CA ARG A 319 40.73 36.15 17.87
C ARG A 319 41.82 37.22 17.83
N ALA A 320 42.38 37.53 16.66
CA ALA A 320 43.38 38.57 16.53
C ALA A 320 42.78 39.97 16.78
N GLU A 321 41.55 40.21 16.35
CA GLU A 321 40.79 41.44 16.62
C GLU A 321 40.43 41.55 18.10
N GLU A 322 39.98 40.47 18.74
CA GLU A 322 39.72 40.43 20.19
C GLU A 322 40.98 40.69 21.02
N MET A 323 42.12 40.13 20.64
CA MET A 323 43.39 40.38 21.34
C MET A 323 43.89 41.81 21.14
N ARG A 324 43.68 42.41 19.96
CA ARG A 324 43.99 43.83 19.72
C ARG A 324 43.09 44.73 20.56
N ALA A 325 41.79 44.46 20.59
CA ALA A 325 40.84 45.21 21.42
C ALA A 325 41.21 45.13 22.91
N ARG A 326 41.64 43.96 23.41
CA ARG A 326 42.13 43.82 24.79
C ARG A 326 43.40 44.62 25.07
N LEU A 327 44.34 44.66 24.13
CA LEU A 327 45.58 45.45 24.29
C LEU A 327 45.28 46.95 24.24
N GLU A 328 44.33 47.40 23.42
CA GLU A 328 43.88 48.80 23.39
C GLU A 328 43.14 49.18 24.68
N GLU A 329 42.32 48.28 25.24
CA GLU A 329 41.67 48.48 26.54
C GLU A 329 42.68 48.53 27.70
N GLN A 330 43.73 47.70 27.67
CA GLN A 330 44.82 47.74 28.65
C GLN A 330 45.66 49.01 28.54
N LEU A 331 46.05 49.42 27.32
CA LEU A 331 46.76 50.69 27.12
C LEU A 331 45.92 51.91 27.52
N ALA A 332 44.61 51.90 27.28
CA ALA A 332 43.71 52.99 27.68
C ALA A 332 43.54 53.06 29.20
N ARG A 333 43.68 51.93 29.90
CA ARG A 333 43.65 51.86 31.36
C ARG A 333 44.97 52.31 31.99
N GLU A 334 46.10 51.83 31.47
CA GLU A 334 47.45 52.20 31.95
C GLU A 334 47.80 53.66 31.59
N GLY A 335 47.40 54.16 30.42
CA GLY A 335 47.59 55.58 30.05
C GLY A 335 46.68 56.56 30.81
N GLY A 336 45.73 56.06 31.61
CA GLY A 336 44.94 56.84 32.56
C GLY A 336 45.47 56.79 33.99
N ASP A 337 46.31 55.80 34.32
CA ASP A 337 46.84 55.52 35.66
C ASP A 337 48.39 55.63 35.71
N GLU A 338 49.01 56.39 34.80
CA GLU A 338 50.42 56.82 34.91
C GLU A 338 50.61 57.96 35.95
N GLU A 339 49.73 58.00 36.96
CA GLU A 339 49.98 58.53 38.31
C GLU A 339 49.61 57.47 39.37
N GLY A 340 50.24 56.30 39.29
CA GLY A 340 50.62 55.51 40.48
C GLY A 340 49.94 54.15 40.68
N ASP A 341 50.63 53.07 40.33
CA ASP A 341 50.87 51.94 41.24
C ASP A 341 51.89 50.96 40.62
N GLU A 342 53.19 51.28 40.78
CA GLU A 342 54.24 50.26 40.74
C GLU A 342 54.22 49.54 42.09
N GLU A 343 53.60 48.35 42.20
CA GLU A 343 54.02 47.25 43.10
C GLU A 343 52.96 46.13 43.14
N GLY A 344 53.29 44.96 42.57
CA GLY A 344 52.74 43.70 43.09
C GLY A 344 52.04 42.76 42.12
N GLU A 345 52.74 42.22 41.13
CA GLU A 345 52.25 41.01 40.39
C GLU A 345 53.38 40.02 40.03
N GLU A 346 54.40 39.88 40.88
CA GLU A 346 55.41 38.81 40.75
C GLU A 346 55.11 37.51 41.53
N GLU A 347 54.05 37.42 42.35
CA GLU A 347 53.89 36.26 43.27
C GLU A 347 52.97 35.10 42.81
N GLU A 348 52.19 35.21 41.73
CA GLU A 348 51.21 34.16 41.38
C GLU A 348 51.64 33.16 40.30
N LYS A 349 52.90 33.19 39.84
CA LYS A 349 53.42 32.20 38.87
C LYS A 349 54.21 31.03 39.46
N GLU A 350 54.47 31.01 40.77
CA GLU A 350 55.26 29.93 41.38
C GLU A 350 54.42 28.75 41.95
N ARG A 351 53.08 28.85 41.99
CA ARG A 351 52.24 27.81 42.63
C ARG A 351 51.57 26.81 41.69
N GLU A 352 51.51 27.02 40.38
CA GLU A 352 50.75 26.12 39.49
C GLU A 352 51.59 25.06 38.74
N VAL A 353 52.92 25.04 38.91
CA VAL A 353 53.80 24.04 38.25
C VAL A 353 53.94 22.73 39.07
N LYS A 354 53.34 22.62 40.27
CA LYS A 354 53.49 21.43 41.15
C LYS A 354 52.30 20.49 41.29
N GLY A 355 51.12 20.77 40.75
CA GLY A 355 49.93 19.94 40.98
C GLY A 355 49.37 19.32 39.71
N GLY A 356 49.53 18.01 39.51
CA GLY A 356 48.71 17.29 38.52
C GLY A 356 49.39 16.19 37.70
N LYS A 357 50.46 15.57 38.22
CA LYS A 357 50.94 14.27 37.73
C LYS A 357 50.35 13.17 38.62
N GLU A 358 49.11 12.77 38.34
CA GLU A 358 48.48 11.62 38.98
C GLU A 358 47.64 10.88 37.92
N THR A 359 48.27 9.99 37.15
CA THR A 359 48.25 8.54 37.32
C THR A 359 46.86 7.89 37.48
N ARG A 360 46.53 7.12 36.43
CA ARG A 360 45.85 5.81 36.39
C ARG A 360 44.32 5.76 36.51
N PRO A 361 43.69 4.63 36.10
CA PRO A 361 44.21 3.45 35.37
C PRO A 361 43.64 3.26 33.96
#